data_AF-A0A6A9QLQ9-F1
#
_entry.id   AF-A0A6A9QLQ9-F1
#
_cell.length_a   1.000
_cell.length_b   1.000
_cell.length_c   1.000
_cell.angle_alpha   90.00
_cell.angle_beta   90.00
_cell.angle_gamma   90.00
#
_symmetry.space_group_name_H-M   'P 1'
#
loop_
_entity.id
_entity.type
_entity.pdbx_description
1 polymer ?
#
loop_
_entity_poly.entity_id
_entity_poly.type
_entity_poly.pdbx_seq_one_letter_code
_entity_poly.pdbx_strand_id
1 'polypeptide(L)'
;MIYISNADGDGSPCIKVYRGKSISWWRCEDETSLYSSLLRLLQTSSKRFVLMNVYGNVTEIPNDPRFFAVETKADYLKGIVYNPVPIEEIASKGNVKKVTYRRKVVNIWGKAMNVEEFLGLGIRIIEPFKLPSL
;
A
#
# COMPACT_ATOMS: atom_id res chain seq x y z
N MET A 1 4.13 3.79 6.21
CA MET A 1 5.04 3.50 5.08
C MET A 1 4.58 2.23 4.35
N ILE A 2 4.82 2.10 3.04
CA ILE A 2 4.36 0.93 2.28
C ILE A 2 5.44 0.43 1.31
N TYR A 3 5.75 -0.86 1.42
CA TYR A 3 6.58 -1.57 0.44
C TYR A 3 5.78 -2.64 -0.30
N ILE A 4 6.19 -2.93 -1.52
CA ILE A 4 5.64 -3.96 -2.40
C ILE A 4 6.74 -4.97 -2.67
N SER A 5 6.42 -6.26 -2.63
CA SER A 5 7.41 -7.31 -2.84
C SER A 5 6.80 -8.55 -3.48
N ASN A 6 7.60 -9.28 -4.25
CA ASN A 6 7.30 -10.62 -4.74
C ASN A 6 7.82 -11.74 -3.81
N ALA A 7 8.27 -11.40 -2.61
CA ALA A 7 8.70 -12.36 -1.60
C ALA A 7 7.57 -13.33 -1.20
N ASP A 8 7.93 -14.59 -0.97
CA ASP A 8 7.04 -15.63 -0.44
C ASP A 8 7.09 -15.75 1.10
N GLY A 9 8.01 -15.05 1.75
CA GLY A 9 8.17 -15.01 3.20
C GLY A 9 7.14 -14.16 3.97
N ASP A 10 7.39 -14.03 5.27
CA ASP A 10 6.58 -13.26 6.21
C ASP A 10 7.20 -11.87 6.50
N GLY A 11 6.40 -10.83 6.31
CA GLY A 11 6.74 -9.43 6.53
C GLY A 11 6.18 -8.85 7.83
N SER A 12 5.77 -9.66 8.81
CA SER A 12 5.45 -9.11 10.13
C SER A 12 6.67 -8.43 10.78
N PRO A 13 6.50 -7.33 11.55
CA PRO A 13 5.25 -6.80 12.10
C PRO A 13 4.41 -5.94 11.14
N CYS A 14 4.87 -5.65 9.92
CA CYS A 14 4.05 -4.92 8.96
C CYS A 14 2.82 -5.74 8.56
N ILE A 15 1.72 -5.04 8.28
CA ILE A 15 0.44 -5.66 7.95
C ILE A 15 0.37 -5.85 6.44
N LYS A 16 0.11 -7.09 6.00
CA LYS A 16 -0.16 -7.39 4.59
C LYS A 16 -1.53 -6.85 4.20
N VAL A 17 -1.56 -5.68 3.57
CA VAL A 17 -2.83 -5.02 3.22
C VAL A 17 -3.45 -5.56 1.91
N TYR A 18 -2.75 -6.44 1.18
CA TYR A 18 -3.15 -7.07 -0.11
C TYR A 18 -2.20 -8.18 -0.44
N ARG A 19 -2.80 -9.19 -1.05
CA ARG A 19 -2.14 -10.37 -1.55
C ARG A 19 -2.56 -10.55 -3.00
N GLY A 20 -1.65 -10.23 -3.91
CA GLY A 20 -1.76 -10.59 -5.31
C GLY A 20 -1.23 -12.00 -5.57
N LYS A 21 -1.30 -12.42 -6.85
CA LYS A 21 -0.69 -13.68 -7.27
C LYS A 21 0.84 -13.62 -7.26
N SER A 22 1.39 -12.50 -7.72
CA SER A 22 2.84 -12.34 -7.94
C SER A 22 3.49 -11.38 -6.94
N ILE A 23 2.74 -10.46 -6.36
CA ILE A 23 3.23 -9.47 -5.40
C ILE A 23 2.27 -9.28 -4.23
N SER A 24 2.81 -8.94 -3.07
CA SER A 24 2.09 -8.48 -1.90
C SER A 24 2.57 -7.08 -1.54
N TRP A 25 1.70 -6.27 -0.94
CA TRP A 25 2.11 -5.02 -0.31
C TRP A 25 2.01 -5.14 1.21
N TRP A 26 2.77 -4.32 1.91
CA TRP A 26 2.85 -4.36 3.35
C TRP A 26 2.89 -2.94 3.87
N ARG A 27 2.03 -2.65 4.84
CA ARG A 27 1.99 -1.37 5.53
C ARG A 27 2.70 -1.48 6.86
N CYS A 28 3.67 -0.62 7.05
CA CYS A 28 4.45 -0.48 8.27
C CYS A 28 4.03 0.82 8.98
N GLU A 29 3.97 0.77 10.31
CA GLU A 29 3.57 1.89 11.16
C GLU A 29 4.66 2.96 11.18
N ASP A 30 5.92 2.55 11.22
CA ASP A 30 7.10 3.38 11.40
C ASP A 30 8.35 2.75 10.76
N GLU A 31 9.50 3.42 10.90
CA GLU A 31 10.77 2.94 10.35
C GLU A 31 11.24 1.63 11.04
N THR A 32 11.03 1.51 12.34
CA THR A 32 11.41 0.34 13.14
C THR A 32 10.69 -0.93 12.67
N SER A 33 9.37 -0.83 12.46
CA SER A 33 8.54 -1.91 11.94
C SER A 33 8.92 -2.27 10.51
N LEU A 34 9.25 -1.28 9.67
CA LEU A 34 9.78 -1.52 8.33
C LEU A 34 11.06 -2.35 8.37
N TYR A 35 12.09 -1.92 9.11
CA TYR A 35 13.35 -2.67 9.18
C TYR A 35 13.15 -4.08 9.72
N SER A 36 12.37 -4.23 10.79
CA SER A 36 12.05 -5.54 11.37
C SER A 36 11.36 -6.46 10.36
N SER A 37 10.42 -5.91 9.60
CA SER A 37 9.68 -6.62 8.56
C SER A 37 10.58 -7.07 7.40
N LEU A 38 11.47 -6.20 6.93
CA LEU A 38 12.41 -6.52 5.86
C LEU A 38 13.43 -7.59 6.29
N LEU A 39 13.95 -7.52 7.51
CA LEU A 39 14.80 -8.57 8.07
C LEU A 39 14.07 -9.92 8.14
N ARG A 40 12.80 -9.90 8.57
CA ARG A 40 11.99 -11.12 8.63
C ARG A 40 11.73 -11.71 7.24
N LEU A 41 11.48 -10.87 6.23
CA LEU A 41 11.36 -11.32 4.84
C LEU A 41 12.66 -11.97 4.36
N LEU A 42 13.82 -11.37 4.65
CA LEU A 42 15.12 -11.96 4.29
C LEU A 42 15.36 -13.33 4.95
N GLN A 43 14.90 -13.50 6.19
CA GLN A 43 15.06 -14.76 6.94
C GLN A 43 14.08 -15.86 6.50
N THR A 44 12.89 -15.48 6.02
CA THR A 44 11.78 -16.42 5.81
C THR A 44 11.45 -16.68 4.34
N SER A 45 11.95 -15.84 3.42
CA SER A 45 11.73 -16.04 1.98
C SER A 45 12.63 -17.15 1.45
N SER A 46 12.08 -18.00 0.59
CA SER A 46 12.82 -19.15 0.02
C SER A 46 13.66 -18.78 -1.20
N LYS A 47 13.41 -17.60 -1.78
CA LYS A 47 14.00 -17.12 -3.03
C LYS A 47 14.40 -15.66 -2.90
N ARG A 48 15.25 -15.22 -3.84
CA ARG A 48 15.51 -13.79 -4.05
C ARG A 48 14.20 -13.09 -4.39
N PHE A 49 14.04 -11.90 -3.84
CA PHE A 49 12.87 -11.05 -4.06
C PHE A 49 13.30 -9.63 -4.35
N VAL A 50 12.36 -8.85 -4.84
CA VAL A 50 12.51 -7.44 -5.16
C VAL A 50 11.66 -6.62 -4.20
N LEU A 51 12.16 -5.46 -3.79
CA LEU A 51 11.40 -4.47 -3.05
C LEU A 51 11.07 -3.29 -3.97
N MET A 52 9.84 -2.81 -3.89
CA MET A 52 9.39 -1.64 -4.62
C MET A 52 8.63 -0.70 -3.69
N ASN A 53 8.69 0.60 -3.94
CA ASN A 53 7.77 1.55 -3.31
C ASN A 53 6.45 1.64 -4.10
N VAL A 54 5.48 2.38 -3.56
CA VAL A 54 4.14 2.53 -4.17
C VAL A 54 4.14 3.27 -5.51
N TYR A 55 5.24 3.95 -5.84
CA TYR A 55 5.45 4.65 -7.10
C TYR A 55 6.13 3.78 -8.16
N GLY A 56 6.50 2.55 -7.83
CA GLY A 56 7.11 1.58 -8.75
C GLY A 56 8.63 1.61 -8.84
N ASN A 57 9.30 2.40 -8.00
CA ASN A 57 10.75 2.40 -7.94
C ASN A 57 11.23 1.14 -7.21
N VAL A 58 12.24 0.48 -7.78
CA VAL A 58 12.83 -0.76 -7.26
C VAL A 58 14.05 -0.45 -6.39
N THR A 59 14.27 -1.23 -5.34
CA THR A 59 15.50 -1.23 -4.53
C THR A 59 15.86 -2.65 -4.08
N GLU A 60 17.15 -2.93 -3.88
CA GLU A 60 17.64 -4.23 -3.39
C GLU A 60 17.63 -4.28 -1.86
N ILE A 61 18.11 -3.22 -1.20
CA ILE A 61 18.08 -3.03 0.27
C ILE A 61 17.97 -1.52 0.51
N PRO A 62 17.01 -1.04 1.31
CA PRO A 62 16.85 0.40 1.53
C PRO A 62 17.98 0.95 2.40
N ASN A 63 18.74 1.89 1.85
CA ASN A 63 19.67 2.73 2.60
C ASN A 63 18.95 3.91 3.29
N ASP A 64 17.70 4.20 2.92
CA ASP A 64 16.87 5.25 3.50
C ASP A 64 15.40 4.78 3.60
N PRO A 65 14.79 4.74 4.79
CA PRO A 65 13.42 4.28 4.98
C PRO A 65 12.41 5.17 4.24
N ARG A 66 12.71 6.46 4.05
CA ARG A 66 11.83 7.42 3.36
C ARG A 66 11.52 7.04 1.91
N PHE A 67 12.30 6.15 1.32
CA PHE A 67 11.99 5.55 0.01
C PHE A 67 10.59 4.91 -0.06
N PHE A 68 10.08 4.41 1.08
CA PHE A 68 8.74 3.79 1.19
C PHE A 68 7.69 4.70 1.84
N ALA A 69 8.02 5.96 2.11
CA ALA A 69 7.05 6.94 2.57
C ALA A 69 6.04 7.23 1.46
N VAL A 70 4.78 7.43 1.85
CA VAL A 70 3.70 7.82 0.93
C VAL A 70 3.26 9.23 1.30
N GLU A 71 3.85 10.22 0.66
CA GLU A 71 3.61 11.65 0.99
C GLU A 71 2.49 12.27 0.15
N THR A 72 1.95 11.52 -0.82
CA THR A 72 0.93 12.04 -1.72
C THR A 72 -0.36 12.38 -0.97
N LYS A 73 -0.83 13.60 -1.17
CA LYS A 73 -2.17 14.06 -0.79
C LYS A 73 -2.99 14.34 -2.04
N ALA A 74 -4.28 14.02 -2.01
CA ALA A 74 -5.16 14.22 -3.15
C ALA A 74 -6.57 14.63 -2.75
N ASP A 75 -7.21 15.45 -3.58
CA ASP A 75 -8.63 15.82 -3.44
C ASP A 75 -9.54 14.76 -4.09
N TYR A 76 -8.98 13.94 -4.97
CA TYR A 76 -9.66 12.85 -5.65
C TYR A 76 -8.77 11.60 -5.72
N LEU A 77 -9.37 10.46 -5.43
CA LEU A 77 -8.76 9.14 -5.59
C LEU A 77 -9.70 8.21 -6.34
N LYS A 78 -9.12 7.48 -7.29
CA LYS A 78 -9.78 6.36 -7.94
C LYS A 78 -8.97 5.11 -7.68
N GLY A 79 -9.63 4.06 -7.21
CA GLY A 79 -8.97 2.81 -6.88
C GLY A 79 -9.78 1.56 -7.21
N ILE A 80 -9.11 0.42 -7.16
CA ILE A 80 -9.72 -0.91 -7.21
C ILE A 80 -9.67 -1.55 -5.83
N VAL A 81 -10.83 -1.99 -5.36
CA VAL A 81 -11.01 -2.72 -4.12
C VAL A 81 -10.98 -4.21 -4.44
N TYR A 82 -9.94 -4.91 -3.99
CA TYR A 82 -9.79 -6.36 -4.22
C TYR A 82 -10.43 -7.20 -3.13
N ASN A 83 -10.39 -6.73 -1.88
CA ASN A 83 -11.06 -7.33 -0.73
C ASN A 83 -12.21 -6.42 -0.27
N PRO A 84 -13.31 -6.94 0.27
CA PRO A 84 -14.39 -6.10 0.79
C PRO A 84 -13.87 -5.15 1.87
N VAL A 85 -13.99 -3.85 1.62
CA VAL A 85 -13.75 -2.79 2.60
C VAL A 85 -15.08 -2.06 2.77
N PRO A 86 -15.65 -1.98 3.99
CA PRO A 86 -16.88 -1.23 4.25
C PRO A 86 -16.75 0.21 3.76
N ILE A 87 -17.80 0.76 3.16
CA ILE A 87 -17.78 2.14 2.65
C ILE A 87 -17.61 3.12 3.82
N GLU A 88 -18.15 2.79 4.99
CA GLU A 88 -18.05 3.55 6.23
C GLU A 88 -16.59 3.64 6.69
N GLU A 89 -15.83 2.55 6.54
CA GLU A 89 -14.41 2.54 6.86
C GLU A 89 -13.64 3.49 5.94
N ILE A 90 -13.94 3.47 4.63
CA ILE A 90 -13.34 4.39 3.65
C ILE A 90 -13.74 5.83 3.97
N ALA A 91 -15.01 6.07 4.27
CA ALA A 91 -15.56 7.40 4.57
C ALA A 91 -14.99 7.99 5.87
N SER A 92 -14.53 7.14 6.80
CA SER A 92 -13.89 7.56 8.04
C SER A 92 -12.42 8.00 7.90
N LYS A 93 -11.79 7.80 6.73
CA LYS A 93 -10.38 8.18 6.51
C LYS A 93 -10.24 9.64 6.11
N GLY A 94 -9.19 10.29 6.62
CA GLY A 94 -8.80 11.66 6.28
C GLY A 94 -9.98 12.64 6.23
N ASN A 95 -9.99 13.49 5.21
CA ASN A 95 -11.04 14.49 4.96
C ASN A 95 -11.97 14.05 3.82
N VAL A 96 -12.44 12.81 3.84
CA VAL A 96 -13.37 12.29 2.83
C VAL A 96 -14.72 12.99 2.93
N LYS A 97 -15.24 13.43 1.78
CA LYS A 97 -16.57 14.06 1.64
C LYS A 97 -17.56 13.16 0.93
N LYS A 98 -17.08 12.33 -0.01
CA LYS A 98 -17.92 11.47 -0.83
C LYS A 98 -17.16 10.21 -1.24
N VAL A 99 -17.86 9.09 -1.16
CA VAL A 99 -17.40 7.80 -1.69
C VAL A 99 -18.46 7.29 -2.65
N THR A 100 -18.05 6.79 -3.81
CA THR A 100 -18.93 6.00 -4.68
C THR A 100 -18.24 4.71 -5.04
N TYR A 101 -19.02 3.64 -5.12
CA TYR A 101 -18.51 2.30 -5.37
C TYR A 101 -19.33 1.61 -6.44
N ARG A 102 -18.67 1.10 -7.49
CA ARG A 102 -19.31 0.35 -8.56
C ARG A 102 -18.35 -0.67 -9.14
N ARG A 103 -18.77 -1.94 -9.19
CA ARG A 103 -18.00 -3.04 -9.83
C ARG A 103 -16.52 -3.05 -9.39
N LYS A 104 -16.25 -3.04 -8.08
CA LYS A 104 -14.91 -2.98 -7.45
C LYS A 104 -14.14 -1.66 -7.61
N VAL A 105 -14.63 -0.73 -8.42
CA VAL A 105 -14.03 0.59 -8.55
C VAL A 105 -14.60 1.49 -7.47
N VAL A 106 -13.72 2.10 -6.69
CA VAL A 106 -14.06 3.13 -5.71
C VAL A 106 -13.56 4.48 -6.22
N ASN A 107 -14.41 5.49 -6.11
CA ASN A 107 -14.06 6.88 -6.32
C ASN A 107 -14.29 7.61 -5.01
N ILE A 108 -13.31 8.38 -4.59
CA ILE A 108 -13.26 9.05 -3.29
C ILE A 108 -12.93 10.51 -3.55
N TRP A 109 -13.75 11.41 -3.00
CA TRP A 109 -13.52 12.85 -3.06
C TRP A 109 -13.39 13.41 -1.65
N GLY A 110 -12.48 14.37 -1.48
CA GLY A 110 -12.21 15.01 -0.20
C GLY A 110 -11.33 16.24 -0.37
N LYS A 111 -10.63 16.63 0.70
CA LYS A 111 -9.66 17.74 0.67
C LYS A 111 -8.32 17.29 1.27
N ALA A 112 -7.26 17.29 0.46
CA ALA A 112 -5.92 16.92 0.86
C ALA A 112 -5.84 15.57 1.61
N MET A 113 -6.56 14.55 1.12
CA MET A 113 -6.63 13.22 1.74
C MET A 113 -5.29 12.51 1.64
N ASN A 114 -4.86 11.83 2.70
CA ASN A 114 -3.62 11.07 2.70
C ASN A 114 -3.80 9.76 1.93
N VAL A 115 -3.07 9.60 0.83
CA VAL A 115 -3.17 8.40 -0.01
C VAL A 115 -2.75 7.12 0.73
N GLU A 116 -1.83 7.23 1.69
CA GLU A 116 -1.37 6.09 2.48
C GLU A 116 -2.51 5.38 3.22
N GLU A 117 -3.50 6.14 3.73
CA GLU A 117 -4.61 5.59 4.49
C GLU A 117 -5.44 4.63 3.64
N PHE A 118 -5.68 4.96 2.37
CA PHE A 118 -6.46 4.15 1.45
C PHE A 118 -5.68 2.94 0.94
N LEU A 119 -4.38 3.11 0.69
CA LEU A 119 -3.50 1.97 0.39
C LEU A 119 -3.45 1.00 1.59
N GLY A 120 -3.47 1.53 2.81
CA GLY A 120 -3.56 0.76 4.05
C GLY A 120 -4.87 -0.02 4.22
N LEU A 121 -5.94 0.38 3.52
CA LEU A 121 -7.19 -0.38 3.43
C LEU A 121 -7.15 -1.46 2.34
N GLY A 122 -6.05 -1.57 1.61
CA GLY A 122 -5.95 -2.50 0.49
C GLY A 122 -6.58 -1.97 -0.81
N ILE A 123 -6.80 -0.66 -0.93
CA ILE A 123 -7.38 -0.03 -2.12
C ILE A 123 -6.27 0.30 -3.11
N ARG A 124 -6.25 -0.34 -4.28
CA ARG A 124 -5.21 -0.10 -5.28
C ARG A 124 -5.51 1.16 -6.06
N ILE A 125 -4.74 2.22 -5.82
CA ILE A 125 -4.88 3.51 -6.49
C ILE A 125 -4.52 3.41 -8.00
N ILE A 126 -5.36 4.02 -8.83
CA ILE A 126 -5.19 4.18 -10.28
C ILE A 126 -4.97 5.66 -10.63
N GLU A 127 -5.61 6.57 -9.89
CA GLU A 127 -5.45 8.02 -9.99
C GLU A 127 -5.35 8.58 -8.55
N PRO A 128 -4.41 9.49 -8.23
CA PRO A 128 -3.62 10.31 -9.15
C PRO A 128 -2.35 9.64 -9.71
N PHE A 129 -1.90 8.54 -9.12
CA PHE A 129 -0.82 7.73 -9.67
C PHE A 129 -1.26 6.27 -9.74
N LYS A 130 -0.76 5.56 -10.74
CA LYS A 130 -1.08 4.16 -10.96
C LYS A 130 -0.02 3.31 -10.28
N LEU A 131 -0.41 2.50 -9.31
CA LEU A 131 0.49 1.49 -8.76
C LEU A 131 0.97 0.54 -9.87
N PRO A 132 2.19 -0.01 -9.76
CA PRO A 132 2.71 -1.02 -10.69
C PRO A 132 1.66 -2.08 -11.02
N SER A 133 1.54 -2.41 -12.30
CA SER A 133 0.60 -3.44 -12.74
C SER A 133 0.99 -4.79 -12.14
N LEU A 134 0.00 -5.38 -11.48
CA LEU A 134 -0.03 -6.71 -10.88
C LEU A 134 0.05 -7.82 -11.92
#